data_AF-A0A9X3XFJ8-F1
#
_entry.id   AF-A0A9X3XFJ8-F1
#
_cell.length_a   1.000
_cell.length_b   1.000
_cell.length_c   1.000
_cell.angle_alpha   90.00
_cell.angle_beta   90.00
_cell.angle_gamma   90.00
#
_symmetry.space_group_name_H-M   'P 1'
#
loop_
_entity.id
_entity.type
_entity.pdbx_description
1 polymer ?
#
loop_
_entity_poly.entity_id
_entity_poly.type
_entity_poly.pdbx_seq_one_letter_code
_entity_poly.pdbx_strand_id
1 'polypeptide(L)'
;MSRLTGVHQDTISRFALAAGTGAGYLHNRLARGLSCTLIETDELWTYCGVKEARKAAEHPVGFGDVWVWVAVCGVSRMVISWHAGRRDQASADAFMSDVRARLTVMPQITSDGYAAYGPAIGKAFGFGVDHGQVVKSWQKGGQKSPDHKYEPPRDPKLTKRTVFGAPNLATSTTAHVERNNLTIRHMNGRLRRLCLAFSKRPENHAAALALSYCWFNLGRVQKDMKVTPAMAADITDHVWELDEFLTAIMTAERCGPPVQQDLAPRTPETTHRELPGGRGFLRIVEGGTGKGAPPAPTPEGPAPAHGAQVSAPGASPVAAPDENEQLDLFSWRPKGPPKGRKPPPIDLF
;
A
#
# COMPACT_ATOMS: atom_id res chain seq x y z
N MET A 1 22.85 -8.64 17.77
CA MET A 1 23.87 -8.04 16.87
C MET A 1 25.17 -7.75 17.60
N SER A 2 25.21 -6.93 18.65
CA SER A 2 26.47 -6.69 19.40
C SER A 2 27.17 -7.97 19.88
N ARG A 3 26.42 -8.93 20.43
CA ARG A 3 26.96 -10.25 20.81
C ARG A 3 27.44 -11.10 19.63
N LEU A 4 26.86 -10.91 18.44
CA LEU A 4 27.18 -11.68 17.24
C LEU A 4 28.43 -11.14 16.55
N THR A 5 28.57 -9.81 16.51
CA THR A 5 29.63 -9.13 15.77
C THR A 5 30.80 -8.68 16.64
N GLY A 6 30.68 -8.74 17.97
CA GLY A 6 31.65 -8.18 18.91
C GLY A 6 31.71 -6.64 18.91
N VAL A 7 30.84 -5.97 18.14
CA VAL A 7 30.83 -4.51 17.99
C VAL A 7 29.94 -3.87 19.06
N HIS A 8 30.36 -2.73 19.61
CA HIS A 8 29.57 -1.97 20.58
C HIS A 8 28.19 -1.56 20.01
N GLN A 9 27.15 -1.63 20.83
CA GLN A 9 25.76 -1.35 20.41
C GLN A 9 25.58 0.06 19.81
N ASP A 10 26.35 1.04 20.28
CA ASP A 10 26.26 2.42 19.78
C ASP A 10 26.86 2.56 18.38
N THR A 11 27.88 1.77 18.07
CA THR A 11 28.46 1.72 16.73
C THR A 11 27.48 1.08 15.75
N ILE A 12 26.82 -0.01 16.16
CA ILE A 12 25.75 -0.65 15.38
C ILE A 12 24.58 0.32 15.15
N SER A 13 24.20 1.08 16.19
CA SER A 13 23.10 2.05 16.12
C SER A 13 23.44 3.22 15.20
N ARG A 14 24.70 3.70 15.22
CA ARG A 14 25.19 4.74 14.29
C ARG A 14 25.21 4.24 12.86
N PHE A 15 25.66 3.02 12.62
CA PHE A 15 25.63 2.40 11.30
C PHE A 15 24.19 2.28 10.77
N ALA A 16 23.25 1.77 11.57
CA ALA A 16 21.86 1.64 11.16
C ALA A 16 21.20 3.00 10.87
N LEU A 17 21.56 4.04 11.63
CA LEU A 17 21.11 5.42 11.37
C LEU A 17 21.66 5.94 10.04
N ALA A 18 22.95 5.74 9.77
CA ALA A 18 23.59 6.15 8.52
C ALA A 18 22.96 5.44 7.31
N ALA A 19 22.85 4.11 7.37
CA ALA A 19 22.23 3.29 6.33
C ALA A 19 20.78 3.72 6.05
N GLY A 20 19.96 3.91 7.09
CA GLY A 20 18.58 4.33 6.90
C GLY A 20 18.44 5.77 6.40
N THR A 21 19.34 6.67 6.80
CA THR A 21 19.39 8.05 6.24
C THR A 21 19.74 8.02 4.76
N GLY A 22 20.75 7.23 4.39
CA GLY A 22 21.16 6.99 3.01
C GLY A 22 20.06 6.36 2.15
N ALA A 23 19.27 5.43 2.71
CA ALA A 23 18.09 4.88 2.04
C ALA A 23 17.04 5.96 1.73
N GLY A 24 16.87 6.96 2.60
CA GLY A 24 16.02 8.11 2.35
C GLY A 24 16.52 8.96 1.18
N TYR A 25 17.83 9.20 1.10
CA TYR A 25 18.45 9.92 -0.02
C TYR A 25 18.34 9.13 -1.33
N LEU A 26 18.60 7.82 -1.29
CA LEU A 26 18.46 6.95 -2.44
C LEU A 26 17.02 6.98 -2.97
N HIS A 27 16.02 6.86 -2.10
CA HIS A 27 14.61 6.98 -2.48
C HIS A 27 14.29 8.36 -3.07
N ASN A 28 14.80 9.44 -2.46
CA ASN A 28 14.62 10.78 -3.00
C ASN A 28 15.20 10.95 -4.39
N ARG A 29 16.30 10.25 -4.73
CA ARG A 29 16.91 10.27 -6.06
C ARG A 29 16.15 9.42 -7.07
N LEU A 30 15.69 8.23 -6.68
CA LEU A 30 15.07 7.26 -7.58
C LEU A 30 13.57 7.50 -7.81
N ALA A 31 12.81 7.80 -6.75
CA ALA A 31 11.36 7.95 -6.83
C ALA A 31 10.99 9.36 -7.30
N ARG A 32 11.26 9.64 -8.58
CA ARG A 32 10.94 10.88 -9.30
C ARG A 32 10.34 10.52 -10.66
N GLY A 33 9.54 11.40 -11.24
CA GLY A 33 9.06 11.19 -12.61
C GLY A 33 8.03 10.06 -12.74
N LEU A 34 7.35 9.68 -11.66
CA LEU A 34 6.53 8.47 -11.61
C LEU A 34 5.21 8.65 -12.36
N SER A 35 4.89 7.69 -13.23
CA SER A 35 3.65 7.61 -14.02
C SER A 35 2.51 6.88 -13.29
N CYS A 36 2.49 6.90 -11.96
CA CYS A 36 1.52 6.16 -11.15
C CYS A 36 0.10 6.77 -11.28
N THR A 37 -0.81 6.06 -11.95
CA THR A 37 -2.19 6.54 -12.23
C THR A 37 -3.21 6.20 -11.16
N LEU A 38 -2.98 5.14 -10.38
CA LEU A 38 -3.83 4.73 -9.26
C LEU A 38 -3.00 4.78 -7.99
N ILE A 39 -3.43 5.56 -7.00
CA ILE A 39 -2.72 5.72 -5.74
C ILE A 39 -3.65 5.37 -4.59
N GLU A 40 -3.14 4.59 -3.65
CA GLU A 40 -3.79 4.28 -2.38
C GLU A 40 -3.01 4.91 -1.23
N THR A 41 -3.70 5.52 -0.28
CA THR A 41 -3.10 6.11 0.91
C THR A 41 -3.74 5.58 2.19
N ASP A 42 -2.91 5.30 3.19
CA ASP A 42 -3.35 4.89 4.53
C ASP A 42 -2.32 5.36 5.58
N GLU A 43 -2.70 5.25 6.85
CA GLU A 43 -1.82 5.53 7.98
C GLU A 43 -1.72 4.35 8.95
N LEU A 44 -0.52 4.17 9.51
CA LEU A 44 -0.28 3.20 10.58
C LEU A 44 0.23 3.89 11.84
N TRP A 45 -0.42 3.57 12.96
CA TRP A 45 -0.02 4.03 14.29
C TRP A 45 1.21 3.26 14.80
N THR A 46 2.12 4.00 15.43
CA THR A 46 3.20 3.52 16.30
C THR A 46 3.52 4.61 17.34
N TYR A 47 4.58 4.44 18.12
CA TYR A 47 5.04 5.46 19.07
C TYR A 47 6.57 5.49 19.18
N CYS A 48 7.09 6.63 19.63
CA CYS A 48 8.51 6.83 19.85
C CYS A 48 8.80 7.30 21.29
N GLY A 49 9.72 6.61 21.95
CA GLY A 49 10.19 6.88 23.31
C GLY A 49 9.18 6.52 24.39
N VAL A 50 8.05 7.23 24.39
CA VAL A 50 6.97 7.09 25.37
C VAL A 50 5.63 6.99 24.63
N LYS A 51 4.65 6.30 25.20
CA LYS A 51 3.27 6.32 24.67
C LYS A 51 2.63 7.67 24.97
N GLU A 52 1.77 8.16 24.09
CA GLU A 52 1.14 9.49 24.25
C GLU A 52 0.48 9.68 25.62
N ALA A 53 -0.23 8.67 26.12
CA ALA A 53 -0.90 8.71 27.42
C ALA A 53 0.03 8.92 28.63
N ARG A 54 1.34 8.76 28.47
CA ARG A 54 2.36 8.95 29.52
C ARG A 54 3.35 10.07 29.18
N LYS A 55 3.08 10.83 28.10
CA LYS A 55 3.96 11.88 27.65
C LYS A 55 3.79 13.12 28.55
N ALA A 56 4.86 13.49 29.24
CA ALA A 56 5.01 14.77 29.92
C ALA A 56 5.53 15.88 28.99
N ALA A 57 5.42 17.14 29.43
CA ALA A 57 5.74 18.33 28.64
C ALA A 57 7.24 18.48 28.33
N GLU A 58 8.10 17.85 29.13
CA GLU A 58 9.56 17.92 29.01
C GLU A 58 10.10 16.98 27.93
N HIS A 59 9.27 16.08 27.39
CA HIS A 59 9.73 15.15 26.36
C HIS A 59 10.01 15.87 25.03
N PRO A 60 11.06 15.44 24.30
CA PRO A 60 11.41 16.03 23.01
C PRO A 60 10.28 15.96 21.98
N VAL A 61 10.33 16.86 21.01
CA VAL A 61 9.49 16.79 19.79
C VAL A 61 9.72 15.44 19.10
N GLY A 62 8.64 14.84 18.60
CA GLY A 62 8.66 13.50 17.98
C GLY A 62 8.51 12.34 18.96
N PHE A 63 8.47 12.58 20.28
CA PHE A 63 8.06 11.58 21.26
C PHE A 63 6.53 11.50 21.36
N GLY A 64 6.04 10.33 21.77
CA GLY A 64 4.61 10.04 21.85
C GLY A 64 4.13 9.24 20.64
N ASP A 65 2.87 9.45 20.28
CA ASP A 65 2.25 8.81 19.14
C ASP A 65 2.81 9.36 17.82
N VAL A 66 3.18 8.43 16.94
CA VAL A 66 3.70 8.67 15.60
C VAL A 66 2.83 7.91 14.62
N TRP A 67 2.40 8.60 13.57
CA TRP A 67 1.63 8.03 12.47
C TRP A 67 2.50 8.02 11.23
N VAL A 68 2.61 6.84 10.62
CA VAL A 68 3.33 6.67 9.35
C VAL A 68 2.30 6.65 8.24
N TRP A 69 2.26 7.74 7.51
CA TRP A 69 1.47 7.94 6.31
C TRP A 69 2.21 7.30 5.14
N VAL A 70 1.52 6.59 4.26
CA VAL A 70 2.14 5.90 3.14
C VAL A 70 1.26 5.99 1.90
N ALA A 71 1.89 6.21 0.73
CA ALA A 71 1.26 6.21 -0.58
C ALA A 71 1.83 5.07 -1.41
N VAL A 72 0.94 4.24 -1.96
CA VAL A 72 1.30 3.08 -2.78
C VAL A 72 0.65 3.19 -4.14
N CYS A 73 1.40 2.88 -5.20
CA CYS A 73 0.84 2.72 -6.53
C CYS A 73 0.02 1.43 -6.64
N GLY A 74 -1.23 1.55 -7.06
CA GLY A 74 -2.17 0.45 -7.25
C GLY A 74 -1.82 -0.49 -8.41
N VAL A 75 -0.88 -0.11 -9.30
CA VAL A 75 -0.42 -0.97 -10.40
C VAL A 75 0.93 -1.59 -10.06
N SER A 76 1.97 -0.77 -9.87
CA SER A 76 3.34 -1.25 -9.64
C SER A 76 3.63 -1.68 -8.20
N ARG A 77 2.69 -1.51 -7.26
CA ARG A 77 2.88 -1.71 -5.80
C ARG A 77 3.98 -0.83 -5.20
N MET A 78 4.53 0.10 -5.97
CA MET A 78 5.63 0.94 -5.51
C MET A 78 5.16 1.83 -4.38
N VAL A 79 5.92 1.87 -3.29
CA VAL A 79 5.75 2.89 -2.27
C VAL A 79 6.30 4.19 -2.84
N ILE A 80 5.40 5.13 -3.14
CA ILE A 80 5.73 6.43 -3.74
C ILE A 80 6.38 7.32 -2.69
N SER A 81 5.73 7.43 -1.53
CA SER A 81 6.14 8.29 -0.43
C SER A 81 5.71 7.70 0.91
N TRP A 82 6.43 8.09 1.96
CA TRP A 82 6.00 7.92 3.34
C TRP A 82 6.35 9.15 4.16
N HIS A 83 5.58 9.38 5.22
CA HIS A 83 5.82 10.46 6.16
C HIS A 83 5.56 9.98 7.59
N ALA A 84 6.51 10.21 8.49
CA ALA A 84 6.34 9.93 9.91
C ALA A 84 6.06 11.25 10.64
N GLY A 85 4.87 11.38 11.21
CA GLY A 85 4.42 12.62 11.82
C GLY A 85 3.30 12.40 12.82
N ARG A 86 2.57 13.47 13.11
CA ARG A 86 1.34 13.40 13.90
C ARG A 86 0.18 12.97 13.00
N ARG A 87 -0.97 12.65 13.61
CA ARG A 87 -2.23 12.48 12.87
C ARG A 87 -2.97 13.80 12.87
N ASP A 88 -2.48 14.73 12.05
CA ASP A 88 -2.99 16.08 11.92
C ASP A 88 -2.89 16.59 10.47
N GLN A 89 -3.44 17.78 10.24
CA GLN A 89 -3.46 18.40 8.92
C GLN A 89 -2.05 18.75 8.40
N ALA A 90 -1.14 19.18 9.29
CA ALA A 90 0.21 19.54 8.89
C ALA A 90 0.99 18.34 8.33
N SER A 91 0.83 17.17 8.95
CA SER A 91 1.45 15.92 8.50
C SER A 91 0.82 15.43 7.19
N ALA A 92 -0.50 15.54 7.05
CA ALA A 92 -1.22 15.21 5.82
C ALA A 92 -0.79 16.10 4.64
N ASP A 93 -0.68 17.41 4.85
CA ASP A 93 -0.23 18.38 3.85
C ASP A 93 1.21 18.08 3.39
N ALA A 94 2.12 17.84 4.35
CA ALA A 94 3.51 17.51 4.05
C ALA A 94 3.63 16.20 3.26
N PHE A 95 2.87 15.19 3.66
CA PHE A 95 2.81 13.90 2.98
C PHE A 95 2.28 14.02 1.55
N MET A 96 1.12 14.65 1.34
CA MET A 96 0.54 14.78 0.00
C MET A 96 1.37 15.69 -0.92
N SER A 97 2.05 16.69 -0.38
CA SER A 97 3.00 17.52 -1.13
C SER A 97 4.19 16.69 -1.65
N ASP A 98 4.76 15.80 -0.82
CA ASP A 98 5.84 14.90 -1.28
C ASP A 98 5.32 13.89 -2.31
N VAL A 99 4.13 13.34 -2.13
CA VAL A 99 3.49 12.48 -3.16
C VAL A 99 3.34 13.24 -4.48
N ARG A 100 2.81 14.46 -4.44
CA ARG A 100 2.63 15.32 -5.62
C ARG A 100 3.95 15.61 -6.33
N ALA A 101 5.03 15.82 -5.59
CA ALA A 101 6.32 16.16 -6.16
C ALA A 101 7.00 15.00 -6.92
N ARG A 102 6.55 13.76 -6.70
CA ARG A 102 7.13 12.56 -7.32
C ARG A 102 6.46 12.15 -8.63
N LEU A 103 5.28 12.70 -8.92
CA LEU A 103 4.43 12.27 -10.02
C LEU A 103 4.55 13.19 -11.24
N THR A 104 4.41 12.61 -12.42
CA THR A 104 4.33 13.31 -13.72
C THR A 104 2.97 13.19 -14.38
N VAL A 105 2.06 12.39 -13.82
CA VAL A 105 0.70 12.18 -14.35
C VAL A 105 -0.34 12.45 -13.27
N MET A 106 -1.49 13.00 -13.67
CA MET A 106 -2.60 13.22 -12.74
C MET A 106 -3.18 11.87 -12.27
N PRO A 107 -3.12 11.56 -10.96
CA PRO A 107 -3.58 10.27 -10.45
C PRO A 107 -5.08 10.29 -10.11
N GLN A 108 -5.66 9.09 -10.01
CA GLN A 108 -6.81 8.84 -9.13
C GLN A 108 -6.28 8.39 -7.76
N ILE A 109 -6.71 9.08 -6.71
CA ILE A 109 -6.28 8.83 -5.33
C ILE A 109 -7.43 8.19 -4.56
N THR A 110 -7.15 7.12 -3.83
CA THR A 110 -8.07 6.49 -2.90
C THR A 110 -7.50 6.55 -1.49
N SER A 111 -8.24 7.17 -0.57
CA SER A 111 -7.86 7.27 0.84
C SER A 111 -8.88 6.58 1.75
N ASP A 112 -8.56 6.46 3.04
CA ASP A 112 -9.56 6.17 4.06
C ASP A 112 -10.47 7.39 4.32
N GLY A 113 -11.35 7.26 5.30
CA GLY A 113 -12.28 8.32 5.72
C GLY A 113 -11.70 9.39 6.64
N TYR A 114 -10.37 9.52 6.77
CA TYR A 114 -9.78 10.53 7.64
C TYR A 114 -9.95 11.94 7.06
N ALA A 115 -10.41 12.87 7.90
CA ALA A 115 -10.81 14.21 7.48
C ALA A 115 -9.67 15.04 6.87
N ALA A 116 -8.41 14.79 7.27
CA ALA A 116 -7.27 15.57 6.81
C ALA A 116 -6.90 15.33 5.33
N TYR A 117 -7.28 14.17 4.77
CA TYR A 117 -6.93 13.81 3.39
C TYR A 117 -7.58 14.74 2.36
N GLY A 118 -8.86 15.08 2.52
CA GLY A 118 -9.57 15.94 1.56
C GLY A 118 -8.86 17.28 1.37
N PRO A 119 -8.66 18.09 2.42
CA PRO A 119 -7.94 19.35 2.30
C PRO A 119 -6.50 19.18 1.79
N ALA A 120 -5.76 18.16 2.24
CA ALA A 120 -4.37 17.94 1.83
C ALA A 120 -4.25 17.58 0.33
N ILE A 121 -5.14 16.70 -0.16
CA ILE A 121 -5.20 16.31 -1.57
C ILE A 121 -5.63 17.50 -2.43
N GLY A 122 -6.67 18.23 -2.01
CA GLY A 122 -7.13 19.43 -2.72
C GLY A 122 -6.05 20.51 -2.80
N LYS A 123 -5.24 20.68 -1.74
CA LYS A 123 -4.10 21.60 -1.72
C LYS A 123 -2.97 21.17 -2.66
N ALA A 124 -2.65 19.88 -2.72
CA ALA A 124 -1.51 19.37 -3.48
C ALA A 124 -1.82 19.17 -4.98
N PHE A 125 -3.04 18.75 -5.32
CA PHE A 125 -3.43 18.39 -6.69
C PHE A 125 -4.52 19.28 -7.30
N GLY A 126 -5.16 20.14 -6.49
CA GLY A 126 -6.37 20.86 -6.88
C GLY A 126 -7.63 20.00 -6.82
N PHE A 127 -8.80 20.62 -6.94
CA PHE A 127 -10.10 19.94 -6.85
C PHE A 127 -10.51 19.15 -8.11
N GLY A 128 -9.71 19.25 -9.19
CA GLY A 128 -9.91 18.48 -10.42
C GLY A 128 -9.40 17.04 -10.35
N VAL A 129 -8.65 16.68 -9.29
CA VAL A 129 -8.15 15.33 -9.09
C VAL A 129 -9.30 14.37 -8.76
N ASP A 130 -9.21 13.15 -9.25
CA ASP A 130 -10.15 12.10 -8.88
C ASP A 130 -9.81 11.58 -7.48
N HIS A 131 -10.61 11.95 -6.48
CA HIS A 131 -10.40 11.51 -5.10
C HIS A 131 -11.61 10.70 -4.61
N GLY A 132 -11.37 9.41 -4.41
CA GLY A 132 -12.30 8.48 -3.77
C GLY A 132 -11.92 8.21 -2.31
N GLN A 133 -12.93 7.95 -1.48
CA GLN A 133 -12.77 7.46 -0.12
C GLN A 133 -13.37 6.07 0.03
N VAL A 134 -12.64 5.21 0.73
CA VAL A 134 -13.09 3.87 1.10
C VAL A 134 -13.24 3.83 2.61
N VAL A 135 -14.50 3.87 3.08
CA VAL A 135 -14.83 3.85 4.50
C VAL A 135 -15.23 2.44 4.91
N LYS A 136 -14.48 1.86 5.86
CA LYS A 136 -14.77 0.56 6.45
C LYS A 136 -15.60 0.74 7.72
N SER A 137 -16.88 0.41 7.63
CA SER A 137 -17.76 0.39 8.80
C SER A 137 -17.76 -1.02 9.40
N TRP A 138 -17.14 -1.16 10.56
CA TRP A 138 -17.14 -2.40 11.33
C TRP A 138 -18.40 -2.46 12.20
N GLN A 139 -19.26 -3.45 11.97
CA GLN A 139 -20.33 -3.74 12.91
C GLN A 139 -19.75 -4.51 14.10
N LYS A 140 -20.02 -4.04 15.32
CA LYS A 140 -19.78 -4.87 16.50
C LYS A 140 -20.86 -5.95 16.52
N GLY A 141 -20.53 -7.16 16.07
CA GLY A 141 -21.34 -8.33 16.42
C GLY A 141 -21.37 -8.49 17.94
N GLY A 142 -22.47 -8.99 18.49
CA GLY A 142 -22.54 -9.40 19.90
C GLY A 142 -21.43 -10.42 20.23
N GLN A 143 -21.09 -10.56 21.52
CA GLN A 143 -20.06 -11.51 21.98
C GLN A 143 -20.32 -12.90 21.38
N LYS A 144 -19.47 -13.30 20.43
CA LYS A 144 -19.32 -14.71 20.09
C LYS A 144 -18.49 -15.37 21.20
N SER A 145 -18.68 -16.68 21.37
CA SER A 145 -18.04 -17.61 22.33
C SER A 145 -16.64 -17.17 22.85
N PRO A 146 -16.23 -17.52 24.09
CA PRO A 146 -14.91 -17.21 24.66
C PRO A 146 -13.71 -17.39 23.71
N ASP A 147 -13.77 -18.34 22.78
CA ASP A 147 -12.74 -18.61 21.76
C ASP A 147 -12.53 -17.45 20.76
N HIS A 148 -13.51 -16.57 20.60
CA HIS A 148 -13.46 -15.41 19.69
C HIS A 148 -13.02 -14.12 20.38
N LYS A 149 -12.54 -14.18 21.63
CA LYS A 149 -12.17 -13.00 22.43
C LYS A 149 -11.08 -12.12 21.80
N TYR A 150 -10.17 -12.71 21.04
CA TYR A 150 -9.07 -12.02 20.37
C TYR A 150 -9.26 -11.90 18.85
N GLU A 151 -10.40 -12.35 18.33
CA GLU A 151 -10.67 -12.24 16.90
C GLU A 151 -11.07 -10.80 16.56
N PRO A 152 -10.48 -10.20 15.51
CA PRO A 152 -10.97 -8.94 14.99
C PRO A 152 -12.40 -9.10 14.46
N PRO A 153 -13.22 -8.03 14.45
CA PRO A 153 -14.50 -8.05 13.78
C PRO A 153 -14.34 -8.55 12.33
N ARG A 154 -15.21 -9.47 11.91
CA ARG A 154 -15.26 -9.95 10.52
C ARG A 154 -16.21 -9.05 9.69
N ASP A 155 -15.96 -9.02 8.38
CA ASP A 155 -16.86 -8.44 7.36
C ASP A 155 -17.21 -6.95 7.54
N PRO A 156 -16.24 -6.03 7.30
CA PRO A 156 -16.55 -4.62 7.30
C PRO A 156 -17.48 -4.29 6.12
N LYS A 157 -18.52 -3.49 6.38
CA LYS A 157 -19.27 -2.87 5.28
C LYS A 157 -18.36 -1.82 4.63
N LEU A 158 -17.96 -2.08 3.39
CA LEU A 158 -17.15 -1.16 2.59
C LEU A 158 -18.07 -0.14 1.92
N THR A 159 -17.92 1.14 2.26
CA THR A 159 -18.64 2.24 1.60
C THR A 159 -17.65 3.05 0.79
N LYS A 160 -17.81 3.08 -0.53
CA LYS A 160 -17.00 3.93 -1.41
C LYS A 160 -17.74 5.24 -1.67
N ARG A 161 -17.04 6.37 -1.58
CA ARG A 161 -17.61 7.70 -1.80
C ARG A 161 -16.67 8.53 -2.66
N THR A 162 -17.23 9.42 -3.46
CA THR A 162 -16.45 10.43 -4.17
C THR A 162 -16.34 11.69 -3.32
N VAL A 163 -15.12 12.26 -3.25
CA VAL A 163 -14.84 13.53 -2.59
C VAL A 163 -14.63 14.63 -3.63
N PHE A 164 -13.71 14.40 -4.57
CA PHE A 164 -13.39 15.32 -5.67
C PHE A 164 -13.38 14.61 -7.01
N GLY A 165 -13.47 15.38 -8.10
CA GLY A 165 -13.49 14.86 -9.46
C GLY A 165 -14.62 13.85 -9.66
N ALA A 166 -14.34 12.79 -10.40
CA ALA A 166 -15.31 11.75 -10.68
C ALA A 166 -14.76 10.30 -10.57
N PRO A 167 -13.87 9.98 -9.60
CA PRO A 167 -13.14 8.70 -9.48
C PRO A 167 -13.93 7.46 -9.90
N ASN A 168 -13.26 6.56 -10.62
CA ASN A 168 -13.82 5.25 -10.91
C ASN A 168 -13.85 4.42 -9.60
N LEU A 169 -15.03 4.36 -8.96
CA LEU A 169 -15.20 3.66 -7.68
C LEU A 169 -15.03 2.14 -7.80
N ALA A 170 -15.11 1.56 -9.01
CA ALA A 170 -14.83 0.15 -9.20
C ALA A 170 -13.35 -0.16 -8.90
N THR A 171 -12.44 0.72 -9.36
CA THR A 171 -10.99 0.58 -9.15
C THR A 171 -10.50 1.17 -7.83
N SER A 172 -11.29 2.02 -7.15
CA SER A 172 -10.95 2.53 -5.81
C SER A 172 -10.91 1.41 -4.77
N THR A 173 -9.72 1.14 -4.24
CA THR A 173 -9.49 0.18 -3.16
C THR A 173 -8.38 0.68 -2.23
N THR A 174 -8.26 0.07 -1.06
CA THR A 174 -7.17 0.28 -0.08
C THR A 174 -6.42 -1.03 0.21
N ALA A 175 -6.71 -2.08 -0.56
CA ALA A 175 -6.20 -3.42 -0.29
C ALA A 175 -4.67 -3.50 -0.44
N HIS A 176 -4.09 -2.71 -1.35
CA HIS A 176 -2.66 -2.78 -1.64
C HIS A 176 -1.85 -2.04 -0.59
N VAL A 177 -2.31 -0.87 -0.16
CA VAL A 177 -1.69 -0.16 0.96
C VAL A 177 -1.86 -0.93 2.28
N GLU A 178 -3.00 -1.58 2.51
CA GLU A 178 -3.19 -2.46 3.67
C GLU A 178 -2.25 -3.67 3.65
N ARG A 179 -2.06 -4.28 2.47
CA ARG A 179 -1.10 -5.38 2.30
C ARG A 179 0.34 -4.92 2.52
N ASN A 180 0.67 -3.71 2.09
CA ASN A 180 1.96 -3.08 2.35
C ASN A 180 2.14 -2.85 3.86
N ASN A 181 1.13 -2.30 4.55
CA ASN A 181 1.11 -2.09 6.00
C ASN A 181 1.33 -3.40 6.77
N LEU A 182 0.77 -4.52 6.32
CA LEU A 182 1.07 -5.83 6.89
C LEU A 182 2.52 -6.25 6.65
N THR A 183 3.04 -6.05 5.44
CA THR A 183 4.41 -6.44 5.06
C THR A 183 5.45 -5.64 5.84
N ILE A 184 5.29 -4.32 5.92
CA ILE A 184 6.25 -3.44 6.58
C ILE A 184 6.31 -3.70 8.09
N ARG A 185 5.20 -4.11 8.73
CA ARG A 185 5.19 -4.56 10.14
C ARG A 185 6.00 -5.84 10.36
N HIS A 186 6.06 -6.72 9.38
CA HIS A 186 6.88 -7.92 9.47
C HIS A 186 8.36 -7.58 9.30
N MET A 187 8.68 -6.72 8.32
CA MET A 187 10.04 -6.27 8.02
C MET A 187 10.63 -5.38 9.12
N ASN A 188 9.82 -4.49 9.69
CA ASN A 188 10.22 -3.55 10.73
C ASN A 188 9.42 -3.78 12.01
N GLY A 189 10.05 -4.48 12.96
CA GLY A 189 9.45 -4.78 14.26
C GLY A 189 8.95 -3.55 15.03
N ARG A 190 9.50 -2.36 14.76
CA ARG A 190 9.12 -1.08 15.38
C ARG A 190 7.69 -0.63 15.05
N LEU A 191 7.05 -1.27 14.06
CA LEU A 191 5.69 -0.98 13.63
C LEU A 191 4.68 -2.03 14.10
N ARG A 192 5.14 -3.09 14.78
CA ARG A 192 4.25 -4.12 15.30
C ARG A 192 3.44 -3.56 16.47
N ARG A 193 2.13 -3.80 16.45
CA ARG A 193 1.23 -3.38 17.52
C ARG A 193 1.47 -4.25 18.76
N LEU A 194 1.29 -3.65 19.94
CA LEU A 194 1.27 -4.36 21.23
C LEU A 194 2.54 -5.17 21.54
N CYS A 195 3.70 -4.69 21.11
CA CYS A 195 4.99 -5.32 21.41
C CYS A 195 5.97 -4.32 22.02
N LEU A 196 7.04 -4.81 22.65
CA LEU A 196 8.11 -3.99 23.24
C LEU A 196 9.18 -3.57 22.21
N ALA A 197 8.88 -3.62 20.91
CA ALA A 197 9.76 -3.13 19.86
C ALA A 197 9.28 -1.73 19.41
N PHE A 198 9.91 -0.69 19.94
CA PHE A 198 9.64 0.71 19.59
C PHE A 198 10.95 1.50 19.45
N SER A 199 10.90 2.63 18.74
CA SER A 199 12.05 3.52 18.64
C SER A 199 12.21 4.36 19.90
N LYS A 200 13.43 4.53 20.39
CA LYS A 200 13.73 5.46 21.50
C LYS A 200 13.97 6.90 21.03
N ARG A 201 14.28 7.06 19.73
CA ARG A 201 14.66 8.33 19.09
C ARG A 201 13.92 8.49 17.76
N PRO A 202 13.35 9.67 17.46
CA PRO A 202 12.61 9.90 16.22
C PRO A 202 13.48 9.73 14.96
N GLU A 203 14.75 10.12 15.02
CA GLU A 203 15.68 10.03 13.88
C GLU A 203 15.93 8.56 13.51
N ASN A 204 16.13 7.71 14.52
CA ASN A 204 16.25 6.27 14.33
C ASN A 204 14.94 5.64 13.83
N HIS A 205 13.78 6.21 14.18
CA HIS A 205 12.50 5.77 13.64
C HIS A 205 12.39 6.08 12.14
N ALA A 206 12.66 7.32 11.75
CA ALA A 206 12.64 7.76 10.35
C ALA A 206 13.64 6.95 9.50
N ALA A 207 14.87 6.77 9.98
CA ALA A 207 15.89 5.97 9.28
C ALA A 207 15.46 4.49 9.12
N ALA A 208 14.83 3.90 10.13
CA ALA A 208 14.31 2.53 10.04
C ALA A 208 13.18 2.40 9.02
N LEU A 209 12.29 3.39 8.93
CA LEU A 209 11.23 3.44 7.92
C LEU A 209 11.82 3.53 6.52
N ALA A 210 12.75 4.47 6.33
CA ALA A 210 13.40 4.68 5.04
C ALA A 210 14.11 3.43 4.54
N LEU A 211 14.89 2.77 5.41
CA LEU A 211 15.54 1.50 5.07
C LEU A 211 14.53 0.43 4.65
N SER A 212 13.42 0.31 5.39
CA SER A 212 12.43 -0.74 5.17
C SER A 212 11.63 -0.53 3.88
N TYR A 213 11.21 0.71 3.60
CA TYR A 213 10.45 1.04 2.39
C TYR A 213 11.33 1.06 1.13
N CYS A 214 12.57 1.55 1.23
CA CYS A 214 13.50 1.53 0.11
C CYS A 214 13.85 0.08 -0.29
N TRP A 215 14.13 -0.79 0.69
CA TRP A 215 14.33 -2.22 0.42
C TRP A 215 13.06 -2.91 -0.11
N PHE A 216 11.88 -2.53 0.40
CA PHE A 216 10.61 -3.04 -0.14
C PHE A 216 10.45 -2.75 -1.64
N ASN A 217 10.84 -1.54 -2.08
CA ASN A 217 10.76 -1.15 -3.49
C ASN A 217 11.81 -1.86 -4.36
N LEU A 218 13.04 -2.01 -3.88
CA LEU A 218 14.18 -2.44 -4.72
C LEU A 218 14.52 -3.93 -4.64
N GLY A 219 14.50 -4.51 -3.44
CA GLY A 219 14.98 -5.88 -3.20
C GLY A 219 13.88 -6.91 -2.95
N ARG A 220 12.63 -6.48 -2.70
CA ARG A 220 11.53 -7.41 -2.37
C ARG A 220 10.64 -7.71 -3.56
N VAL A 221 10.76 -8.92 -4.10
CA VAL A 221 9.85 -9.46 -5.12
C VAL A 221 8.43 -9.63 -4.56
N GLN A 222 7.44 -9.10 -5.27
CA GLN A 222 6.03 -9.28 -4.92
C GLN A 222 5.52 -10.60 -5.49
N LYS A 223 4.90 -11.44 -4.64
CA LYS A 223 4.55 -12.83 -5.00
C LYS A 223 3.55 -12.91 -6.15
N ASP A 224 2.64 -11.95 -6.22
CA ASP A 224 1.61 -11.77 -7.24
C ASP A 224 2.21 -11.28 -8.57
N MET A 225 3.10 -10.28 -8.53
CA MET A 225 3.67 -9.69 -9.76
C MET A 225 4.93 -10.37 -10.27
N LYS A 226 5.61 -11.18 -9.43
CA LYS A 226 6.91 -11.82 -9.71
C LYS A 226 8.08 -10.86 -9.99
N VAL A 227 7.87 -9.56 -9.83
CA VAL A 227 8.89 -8.51 -9.95
C VAL A 227 8.93 -7.63 -8.70
N THR A 228 9.97 -6.80 -8.55
CA THR A 228 10.00 -5.79 -7.49
C THR A 228 9.12 -4.60 -7.85
N PRO A 229 8.64 -3.82 -6.86
CA PRO A 229 7.87 -2.63 -7.14
C PRO A 229 8.60 -1.56 -7.97
N ALA A 230 9.93 -1.43 -7.79
CA ALA A 230 10.74 -0.51 -8.58
C ALA A 230 10.88 -0.96 -10.04
N MET A 231 10.97 -2.27 -10.29
CA MET A 231 10.94 -2.81 -11.66
C MET A 231 9.60 -2.56 -12.34
N ALA A 232 8.49 -2.83 -11.64
CA ALA A 232 7.15 -2.58 -12.17
C ALA A 232 6.83 -1.09 -12.39
N ALA A 233 7.66 -0.19 -11.86
CA ALA A 233 7.58 1.26 -12.04
C ALA A 233 8.65 1.80 -13.00
N ASP A 234 9.37 0.93 -13.71
CA ASP A 234 10.45 1.27 -14.66
C ASP A 234 11.59 2.12 -14.07
N ILE A 235 11.87 1.94 -12.77
CA ILE A 235 12.99 2.62 -12.09
C ILE A 235 14.29 1.84 -12.22
N THR A 236 14.18 0.51 -12.29
CA THR A 236 15.32 -0.42 -12.39
C THR A 236 14.88 -1.65 -13.18
N ASP A 237 15.82 -2.35 -13.77
CA ASP A 237 15.61 -3.52 -14.63
C ASP A 237 15.90 -4.85 -13.93
N HIS A 238 16.32 -4.83 -12.66
CA HIS A 238 16.71 -6.02 -11.90
C HIS A 238 16.27 -5.94 -10.43
N VAL A 239 16.31 -7.10 -9.76
CA VAL A 239 16.15 -7.19 -8.31
C VAL A 239 17.47 -6.80 -7.67
N TRP A 240 17.45 -5.83 -6.77
CA TRP A 240 18.67 -5.38 -6.11
C TRP A 240 19.16 -6.43 -5.12
N GLU A 241 20.45 -6.77 -5.23
CA GLU A 241 21.13 -7.59 -4.25
C GLU A 241 21.41 -6.79 -2.96
N LEU A 242 21.55 -7.49 -1.84
CA LEU A 242 21.75 -6.83 -0.55
C LEU A 242 23.04 -5.99 -0.53
N ASP A 243 24.13 -6.50 -1.11
CA ASP A 243 25.43 -5.83 -1.13
C ASP A 243 25.43 -4.57 -1.99
N GLU A 244 24.76 -4.62 -3.14
CA GLU A 244 24.53 -3.46 -4.01
C GLU A 244 23.71 -2.40 -3.28
N PHE A 245 22.60 -2.82 -2.67
CA PHE A 245 21.73 -1.92 -1.90
C PHE A 245 22.48 -1.26 -0.75
N LEU A 246 23.26 -2.03 0.02
CA LEU A 246 24.05 -1.50 1.13
C LEU A 246 25.12 -0.53 0.64
N THR A 247 25.84 -0.85 -0.44
CA THR A 247 26.79 0.08 -1.06
C THR A 247 26.08 1.38 -1.45
N ALA A 248 24.99 1.29 -2.19
CA ALA A 248 24.27 2.45 -2.71
C ALA A 248 23.71 3.37 -1.63
N ILE A 249 23.16 2.82 -0.53
CA ILE A 249 22.67 3.66 0.58
C ILE A 249 23.81 4.27 1.38
N MET A 250 24.95 3.58 1.51
CA MET A 250 26.11 4.10 2.26
C MET A 250 26.86 5.18 1.48
N THR A 251 26.79 5.17 0.15
CA THR A 251 27.40 6.19 -0.72
C THR A 251 26.39 7.20 -1.28
N ALA A 252 25.12 7.14 -0.88
CA ALA A 252 24.09 8.02 -1.40
C ALA A 252 24.39 9.49 -1.04
N GLU A 253 24.47 10.34 -2.06
CA GLU A 253 24.61 11.78 -1.86
C GLU A 253 23.38 12.35 -1.13
N ARG A 254 23.65 13.25 -0.17
CA ARG A 254 22.59 13.93 0.56
C ARG A 254 21.72 14.74 -0.40
N CYS A 255 20.46 14.37 -0.50
CA CYS A 255 19.47 15.12 -1.29
C CYS A 255 18.15 15.26 -0.54
N GLY A 256 17.49 16.40 -0.78
CA GLY A 256 16.14 16.64 -0.29
C GLY A 256 15.08 15.90 -1.11
N PRO A 257 13.80 16.01 -0.72
CA PRO A 257 12.67 15.58 -1.52
C PRO A 257 12.72 16.15 -2.95
N PRO A 258 12.14 15.46 -3.95
CA PRO A 258 12.06 15.99 -5.30
C PRO A 258 11.23 17.27 -5.37
N VAL A 259 11.49 18.05 -6.42
CA VAL A 259 10.74 19.27 -6.72
C VAL A 259 9.52 18.93 -7.57
N GLN A 260 8.42 19.61 -7.31
CA GLN A 260 7.18 19.44 -8.06
C GLN A 260 7.36 19.71 -9.56
N GLN A 261 6.92 18.75 -10.38
CA GLN A 261 6.88 18.85 -11.83
C GLN A 261 5.43 19.03 -12.33
N ASP A 262 5.26 19.46 -13.57
CA ASP A 262 3.93 19.55 -14.18
C ASP A 262 3.31 18.16 -14.34
N LEU A 263 1.99 18.08 -14.10
CA LEU A 263 1.25 16.84 -14.29
C LEU A 263 0.67 16.81 -15.69
N ALA A 264 1.03 15.79 -16.46
CA ALA A 264 0.28 15.43 -17.63
C ALA A 264 -1.16 15.05 -17.23
N PRO A 265 -2.18 15.55 -17.95
CA PRO A 265 -3.54 15.12 -17.72
C PRO A 265 -3.65 13.62 -18.00
N ARG A 266 -4.50 12.93 -17.24
CA ARG A 266 -4.78 11.52 -17.49
C ARG A 266 -5.44 11.38 -18.86
N THR A 267 -4.97 10.44 -19.68
CA THR A 267 -5.72 10.04 -20.87
C THR A 267 -7.01 9.38 -20.40
N PRO A 268 -8.18 9.98 -20.70
CA PRO A 268 -9.44 9.48 -20.22
C PRO A 268 -9.82 8.18 -20.93
N GLU A 269 -10.34 7.22 -20.18
CA GLU A 269 -10.78 5.91 -20.71
C GLU A 269 -12.06 6.03 -21.57
N THR A 270 -12.85 7.08 -21.34
CA THR A 270 -14.13 7.34 -22.02
C THR A 270 -14.21 8.79 -22.50
N THR A 271 -15.02 9.06 -23.52
CA THR A 271 -15.25 10.43 -24.05
C THR A 271 -16.10 11.31 -23.14
N HIS A 272 -16.81 10.70 -22.20
CA HIS A 272 -17.66 11.37 -21.22
C HIS A 272 -17.66 10.61 -19.89
N ARG A 273 -17.96 11.32 -18.80
CA ARG A 273 -17.96 10.78 -17.44
C ARG A 273 -19.01 11.48 -16.59
N GLU A 274 -19.86 10.72 -15.92
CA GLU A 274 -20.87 11.32 -15.05
C GLU A 274 -20.24 11.90 -13.78
N LEU A 275 -20.68 13.10 -13.40
CA LEU A 275 -20.26 13.75 -12.17
C LEU A 275 -21.03 13.16 -10.97
N PRO A 276 -20.39 13.05 -9.80
CA PRO A 276 -21.03 12.54 -8.59
C PRO A 276 -22.33 13.29 -8.26
N GLY A 277 -23.36 12.54 -7.86
CA GLY A 277 -24.63 13.09 -7.41
C GLY A 277 -25.54 13.62 -8.52
N GLY A 278 -25.41 13.09 -9.76
CA GLY A 278 -26.27 13.47 -10.89
C GLY A 278 -26.07 14.90 -11.37
N ARG A 279 -24.90 15.49 -11.09
CA ARG A 279 -24.59 16.90 -11.40
C ARG A 279 -24.17 17.14 -12.87
N GLY A 280 -24.44 16.20 -13.77
CA GLY A 280 -24.13 16.28 -15.19
C GLY A 280 -22.95 15.40 -15.61
N PHE A 281 -22.35 15.70 -16.76
CA PHE A 281 -21.25 14.91 -17.34
C PHE A 281 -20.03 15.79 -17.64
N LEU A 282 -18.84 15.30 -17.33
CA LEU A 282 -17.59 15.79 -17.87
C LEU A 282 -17.39 15.17 -19.25
N ARG A 283 -17.28 15.97 -20.31
CA ARG A 283 -17.03 15.48 -21.68
C ARG A 283 -15.66 15.95 -22.13
N ILE A 284 -14.90 15.07 -22.76
CA ILE A 284 -13.69 15.47 -23.46
C ILE A 284 -14.08 16.10 -24.79
N VAL A 285 -13.66 17.35 -24.94
CA VAL A 285 -13.80 18.10 -26.18
C VAL A 285 -12.40 18.17 -26.77
N GLU A 286 -12.23 17.70 -28.00
CA GLU A 286 -10.99 17.91 -28.74
C GLU A 286 -10.82 19.42 -28.93
N GLY A 287 -9.69 19.96 -28.46
CA GLY A 287 -9.43 21.40 -28.48
C GLY A 287 -9.47 21.94 -29.91
N GLY A 288 -10.53 22.69 -30.22
CA GLY A 288 -10.67 23.44 -31.47
C GLY A 288 -11.50 24.68 -31.20
N THR A 289 -11.07 25.81 -31.74
CA THR A 289 -11.88 27.04 -31.84
C THR A 289 -13.10 26.75 -32.72
N GLY A 290 -14.15 26.17 -32.15
CA GLY A 290 -15.35 25.74 -32.84
C GLY A 290 -16.62 26.16 -32.08
N LYS A 291 -17.59 26.69 -32.83
CA LYS A 291 -18.88 27.20 -32.33
C LYS A 291 -19.63 26.14 -31.50
N GLY A 292 -20.44 26.64 -30.56
CA GLY A 292 -21.08 25.92 -29.45
C GLY A 292 -21.63 24.52 -29.78
N ALA A 293 -21.42 23.62 -28.83
CA ALA A 293 -21.79 22.21 -28.92
C ALA A 293 -23.31 22.01 -29.14
N PRO A 294 -23.73 21.02 -29.95
CA PRO A 294 -25.13 20.63 -30.07
C PRO A 294 -25.65 20.02 -28.75
N PRO A 295 -26.97 20.12 -28.47
CA PRO A 295 -27.57 19.64 -27.23
C PRO A 295 -27.44 18.11 -27.10
N ALA A 296 -27.37 17.66 -25.85
CA ALA A 296 -27.12 16.26 -25.47
C ALA A 296 -28.17 15.30 -26.08
N PRO A 297 -27.78 14.11 -26.56
CA PRO A 297 -28.74 13.06 -26.86
C PRO A 297 -29.35 12.52 -25.57
N THR A 298 -30.68 12.42 -25.55
CA THR A 298 -31.45 11.74 -24.51
C THR A 298 -31.07 10.25 -24.48
N PRO A 299 -30.76 9.64 -23.33
CA PRO A 299 -30.47 8.21 -23.28
C PRO A 299 -31.72 7.39 -23.64
N GLU A 300 -31.58 6.46 -24.59
CA GLU A 300 -32.58 5.42 -24.84
C GLU A 300 -32.68 4.52 -23.60
N GLY A 301 -33.90 4.37 -23.09
CA GLY A 301 -34.18 3.48 -21.96
C GLY A 301 -33.92 2.01 -22.33
N PRO A 302 -33.61 1.15 -21.35
CA PRO A 302 -33.35 -0.26 -21.63
C PRO A 302 -34.60 -0.94 -22.19
N ALA A 303 -34.42 -1.73 -23.25
CA ALA A 303 -35.47 -2.55 -23.86
C ALA A 303 -36.11 -3.49 -22.81
N PRO A 304 -37.43 -3.76 -22.90
CA PRO A 304 -38.11 -4.59 -21.93
C PRO A 304 -37.56 -6.02 -21.95
N ALA A 305 -37.22 -6.53 -20.76
CA ALA A 305 -36.83 -7.91 -20.56
C ALA A 305 -38.03 -8.84 -20.81
N HIS A 306 -37.88 -9.80 -21.72
CA HIS A 306 -38.83 -10.91 -21.86
C HIS A 306 -38.78 -11.80 -20.62
N GLY A 307 -39.93 -11.95 -19.97
CA GLY A 307 -40.14 -12.80 -18.80
C GLY A 307 -40.00 -14.29 -19.11
N ALA A 308 -39.49 -15.01 -18.12
CA ALA A 308 -39.23 -16.46 -18.14
C ALA A 308 -40.48 -17.32 -17.91
N GLN A 309 -40.44 -18.59 -18.35
CA GLN A 309 -40.71 -19.81 -17.54
C GLN A 309 -40.32 -21.09 -18.32
N VAL A 310 -39.29 -21.87 -17.92
CA VAL A 310 -39.25 -23.12 -17.08
C VAL A 310 -40.04 -24.30 -17.69
N SER A 311 -39.44 -25.45 -18.07
CA SER A 311 -39.02 -26.58 -17.20
C SER A 311 -38.28 -27.70 -17.97
N ALA A 312 -37.46 -28.49 -17.25
CA ALA A 312 -36.64 -29.62 -17.69
C ALA A 312 -37.38 -30.99 -17.63
N PRO A 313 -36.79 -32.07 -18.19
CA PRO A 313 -36.03 -33.03 -17.37
C PRO A 313 -34.75 -33.49 -18.11
N GLY A 314 -33.70 -34.07 -17.55
CA GLY A 314 -33.34 -34.60 -16.24
C GLY A 314 -32.13 -35.52 -16.51
N ALA A 315 -31.02 -35.36 -15.81
CA ALA A 315 -29.91 -36.32 -15.82
C ALA A 315 -29.13 -36.23 -14.51
N SER A 316 -29.02 -37.37 -13.83
CA SER A 316 -28.31 -37.56 -12.56
C SER A 316 -26.80 -37.34 -12.71
N PRO A 317 -26.10 -36.96 -11.62
CA PRO A 317 -24.74 -36.45 -11.67
C PRO A 317 -23.70 -37.57 -11.75
N VAL A 318 -22.69 -37.40 -12.61
CA VAL A 318 -21.40 -38.08 -12.47
C VAL A 318 -20.51 -37.18 -11.62
N ALA A 319 -20.16 -37.66 -10.42
CA ALA A 319 -19.27 -36.94 -9.51
C ALA A 319 -17.88 -36.77 -10.13
N ALA A 320 -17.46 -35.51 -10.33
CA ALA A 320 -16.06 -35.18 -10.58
C ALA A 320 -15.28 -35.27 -9.25
N PRO A 321 -14.04 -35.77 -9.24
CA PRO A 321 -13.23 -35.81 -8.02
C PRO A 321 -12.88 -34.39 -7.56
N ASP A 322 -12.95 -34.19 -6.25
CA ASP A 322 -12.77 -32.92 -5.55
C ASP A 322 -11.28 -32.51 -5.58
N GLU A 323 -10.90 -31.51 -6.39
CA GLU A 323 -9.51 -31.02 -6.47
C GLU A 323 -9.10 -30.13 -5.28
N ASN A 324 -9.93 -30.04 -4.23
CA ASN A 324 -9.69 -29.20 -3.05
C ASN A 324 -9.56 -29.99 -1.72
N GLU A 325 -9.09 -31.23 -1.75
CA GLU A 325 -8.59 -31.85 -0.51
C GLU A 325 -7.22 -31.26 -0.14
N GLN A 326 -7.20 -30.40 0.87
CA GLN A 326 -5.98 -30.06 1.59
C GLN A 326 -5.40 -31.36 2.17
N LEU A 327 -4.38 -31.90 1.50
CA LEU A 327 -3.64 -33.06 1.98
C LEU A 327 -3.15 -32.79 3.41
N ASP A 328 -3.69 -33.55 4.37
CA ASP A 328 -3.23 -33.53 5.75
C ASP A 328 -1.76 -33.94 5.76
N LEU A 329 -0.89 -32.99 6.10
CA LEU A 329 0.58 -33.17 6.14
C LEU A 329 1.01 -34.31 7.06
N PHE A 330 0.14 -34.73 7.99
CA PHE A 330 0.38 -35.83 8.92
C PHE A 330 -0.23 -37.18 8.48
N SER A 331 -1.02 -37.19 7.41
CA SER A 331 -1.61 -38.41 6.84
C SER A 331 -0.67 -39.16 5.88
N TRP A 332 0.41 -38.53 5.44
CA TRP A 332 1.40 -39.16 4.57
C TRP A 332 2.19 -40.24 5.31
N ARG A 333 2.03 -41.49 4.90
CA ARG A 333 2.90 -42.60 5.32
C ARG A 333 3.84 -42.97 4.17
N PRO A 334 5.15 -43.15 4.44
CA PRO A 334 6.08 -43.60 3.40
C PRO A 334 5.64 -44.99 2.91
N LYS A 335 5.51 -45.16 1.60
CA LYS A 335 5.41 -46.50 1.01
C LYS A 335 6.73 -47.22 1.31
N GLY A 336 6.63 -48.34 2.04
CA GLY A 336 7.78 -49.17 2.36
C GLY A 336 8.55 -49.58 1.11
N PRO A 337 9.87 -49.83 1.22
CA PRO A 337 10.69 -50.18 0.08
C PRO A 337 10.14 -51.45 -0.62
N PRO A 338 10.23 -51.54 -1.95
CA PRO A 338 9.84 -52.76 -2.66
C PRO A 338 10.62 -53.95 -2.10
N LYS A 339 9.92 -55.04 -1.80
CA LYS A 339 10.50 -56.27 -1.25
C LYS A 339 11.70 -56.71 -2.11
N GLY A 340 12.90 -56.76 -1.53
CA GLY A 340 14.06 -57.41 -2.14
C GLY A 340 15.36 -56.61 -2.24
N ARG A 341 15.42 -55.34 -1.82
CA ARG A 341 16.70 -54.60 -1.73
C ARG A 341 17.06 -54.28 -0.29
N LYS A 342 18.10 -54.91 0.24
CA LYS A 342 18.76 -54.47 1.47
C LYS A 342 19.44 -53.11 1.20
N PRO A 343 19.21 -52.08 2.01
CA PRO A 343 19.98 -50.84 1.93
C PRO A 343 21.44 -51.12 2.31
N PRO A 344 22.41 -50.42 1.70
CA PRO A 344 23.82 -50.54 2.10
C PRO A 344 24.02 -49.98 3.52
N PRO A 345 25.01 -50.49 4.28
CA PRO A 345 25.33 -49.96 5.60
C PRO A 345 25.80 -48.51 5.47
N ILE A 346 25.19 -47.63 6.25
CA ILE A 346 25.61 -46.25 6.42
C ILE A 346 26.61 -46.25 7.58
N ASP A 347 27.90 -46.10 7.27
CA ASP A 347 28.91 -45.81 8.28
C ASP A 347 28.74 -44.36 8.73
N LEU A 348 28.46 -44.19 10.03
CA LEU A 348 28.44 -42.88 10.69
C LEU A 348 29.79 -42.65 11.35
N PHE A 349 30.65 -41.89 10.68
CA PHE A 349 31.69 -41.07 11.30
C PHE A 349 31.49 -39.62 10.89
#